data_AF-A0AAV5Z4J0-F1
#
_entry.id   AF-A0AAV5Z4J0-F1
#
_cell.length_a   1.000
_cell.length_b   1.000
_cell.length_c   1.000
_cell.angle_alpha   90.00
_cell.angle_beta   90.00
_cell.angle_gamma   90.00
#
_symmetry.space_group_name_H-M   'P 1'
#
loop_
_entity.id
_entity.type
_entity.pdbx_description
1 polymer ?
#
loop_
_entity_poly.entity_id
_entity_poly.type
_entity_poly.pdbx_seq_one_letter_code
_entity_poly.pdbx_strand_id
1 'polypeptide(L)'
;MKIGLVGLPKSGKTSLFNLLTGASVATSSFGTARGEMHAGVARVPDARVDRLTAMFKPKKTTFATFEVVDLAGIAKGDRQGLEAKEFRNADALLHVVRAFSDTAGAAADPGGDIDDLETELILADLEVVERRLERLEAQIKKKRTDADVHEQA
;
A
#
# COMPACT_ATOMS: atom_id res chain seq x y z
N MET A 1 -2.15 -6.13 12.07
CA MET A 1 -2.62 -5.01 11.26
C MET A 1 -1.45 -4.50 10.43
N LYS A 2 -1.61 -4.50 9.11
CA LYS A 2 -0.62 -4.13 8.11
C LYS A 2 -1.09 -2.89 7.37
N ILE A 3 -0.30 -1.82 7.42
CA ILE A 3 -0.59 -0.55 6.76
C ILE A 3 0.37 -0.37 5.58
N GLY A 4 -0.17 -0.21 4.38
CA GLY A 4 0.61 0.09 3.17
C GLY A 4 0.75 1.60 2.98
N LEU A 5 1.99 2.10 2.89
CA LEU A 5 2.25 3.48 2.51
C LEU A 5 2.15 3.62 0.99
N VAL A 6 1.35 4.58 0.53
CA VAL A 6 1.10 4.84 -0.89
C VAL A 6 1.25 6.32 -1.20
N GLY A 7 1.52 6.67 -2.45
CA GLY A 7 1.77 8.05 -2.86
C GLY A 7 2.83 8.15 -3.95
N LEU A 8 2.88 9.29 -4.62
CA LEU A 8 3.78 9.51 -5.75
C LEU A 8 5.27 9.48 -5.37
N PRO A 9 6.18 9.25 -6.34
CA PRO A 9 7.60 9.38 -6.11
C PRO A 9 7.96 10.74 -5.48
N LYS A 10 8.93 10.75 -4.56
CA LYS A 10 9.38 11.95 -3.82
C LYS A 10 8.34 12.60 -2.89
N SER A 11 7.21 11.93 -2.57
CA SER A 11 6.26 12.45 -1.59
C SER A 11 6.73 12.34 -0.13
N GLY A 12 7.81 11.61 0.15
CA GLY A 12 8.36 11.41 1.49
C GLY A 12 7.95 10.09 2.16
N LYS A 13 7.37 9.14 1.44
CA LYS A 13 6.97 7.81 1.96
C LYS A 13 8.07 7.10 2.75
N THR A 14 9.25 6.91 2.16
CA THR A 14 10.37 6.21 2.82
C THR A 14 10.89 6.98 4.04
N SER A 15 10.81 8.31 4.02
CA SER A 15 11.12 9.13 5.19
C SER A 15 10.12 8.89 6.33
N LEU A 16 8.82 8.82 6.02
CA LEU A 16 7.78 8.47 6.99
C LEU A 16 7.93 7.03 7.50
N PHE A 17 8.26 6.07 6.63
CA PHE A 17 8.56 4.69 7.01
C PHE A 17 9.69 4.63 8.04
N ASN A 18 10.81 5.30 7.77
CA ASN A 18 11.94 5.36 8.69
C ASN A 18 11.56 6.01 10.03
N LEU A 19 10.76 7.09 10.00
CA LEU A 19 10.25 7.74 11.21
C LEU A 19 9.42 6.77 12.07
N LEU A 20 8.52 6.00 11.46
CA LEU A 20 7.59 5.11 12.16
C LEU A 20 8.28 3.86 12.70
N THR A 21 9.27 3.33 11.98
CA THR A 21 9.91 2.05 12.30
C THR A 21 11.24 2.19 13.04
N GLY A 22 11.82 3.40 13.05
CA GLY A 22 13.18 3.63 13.52
C GLY A 22 14.24 2.96 12.64
N ALA A 23 13.87 2.53 11.42
CA ALA A 23 14.78 1.97 10.45
C ALA A 23 15.64 3.07 9.79
N SER A 24 16.80 2.68 9.25
CA SER A 24 17.71 3.56 8.51
C SER A 24 17.76 3.17 7.03
N VAL A 25 16.60 3.07 6.38
CA VAL A 25 16.54 2.82 4.93
C VAL A 25 17.07 4.05 4.20
N ALA A 26 17.97 3.85 3.23
CA ALA A 26 18.59 4.94 2.50
C ALA A 26 17.54 5.77 1.72
N THR A 27 17.50 7.08 1.96
CA THR A 27 16.60 8.00 1.24
C THR A 27 17.26 8.66 0.02
N SER A 28 18.56 8.39 -0.22
CA SER A 28 19.43 9.17 -1.11
C SER A 28 19.94 8.42 -2.36
N SER A 29 19.41 7.25 -2.68
CA SER A 29 19.92 6.41 -3.79
C SER A 29 18.87 6.19 -4.87
N PHE A 30 18.49 7.24 -5.61
CA PHE A 30 17.78 7.07 -6.88
C PHE A 30 18.77 6.56 -7.93
N GLY A 31 19.10 5.27 -7.87
CA GLY A 31 19.91 4.58 -8.87
C GLY A 31 19.24 3.27 -9.23
N THR A 32 18.57 3.25 -10.40
CA THR A 32 18.21 2.08 -11.24
C THR A 32 17.57 0.83 -10.61
N ALA A 33 17.39 0.77 -9.29
CA ALA A 33 16.85 -0.38 -8.58
C ALA A 33 15.33 -0.34 -8.65
N ARG A 34 14.77 -1.26 -9.42
CA ARG A 34 13.34 -1.61 -9.35
C ARG A 34 12.98 -1.99 -7.92
N GLY A 35 12.18 -1.15 -7.27
CA GLY A 35 11.17 -1.51 -6.28
C GLY A 35 11.61 -2.39 -5.12
N GLU A 36 12.55 -1.96 -4.30
CA GLU A 36 12.71 -2.56 -2.97
C GLU A 36 11.48 -2.18 -2.11
N MET A 37 10.72 -3.20 -1.70
CA MET A 37 9.66 -3.04 -0.70
C MET A 37 10.29 -3.11 0.69
N HIS A 38 9.89 -2.20 1.57
CA HIS A 38 10.37 -2.21 2.96
C HIS A 38 9.21 -2.54 3.89
N ALA A 39 9.42 -3.45 4.84
CA ALA A 39 8.46 -3.78 5.89
C ALA A 39 9.10 -3.58 7.26
N GLY A 40 8.36 -3.00 8.20
CA GLY A 40 8.86 -2.74 9.54
C GLY A 40 7.73 -2.63 10.56
N VAL A 41 8.08 -2.76 11.85
CA VAL A 41 7.12 -2.71 12.95
C VAL A 41 7.19 -1.34 13.62
N ALA A 42 6.06 -0.64 13.64
CA ALA A 42 5.89 0.63 14.33
C ALA A 42 5.20 0.41 15.68
N ARG A 43 5.60 1.20 16.69
CA ARG A 43 4.97 1.20 18.03
C ARG A 43 3.93 2.32 18.10
N VAL A 44 2.80 2.05 18.75
CA VAL A 44 1.77 3.05 19.01
C VAL A 44 2.09 3.76 20.33
N PRO A 45 2.42 5.06 20.33
CA PRO A 45 2.62 5.82 21.55
C PRO A 45 1.29 5.94 22.30
N ASP A 46 1.27 5.61 23.59
CA ASP A 46 0.06 5.68 24.42
C ASP A 46 0.37 6.14 25.85
N ALA A 47 -0.01 7.38 26.16
CA ALA A 47 0.18 7.99 27.47
C ALA A 47 -0.52 7.22 28.62
N ARG A 48 -1.53 6.40 28.32
CA ARG A 48 -2.20 5.56 29.32
C ARG A 48 -1.28 4.41 29.75
N VAL A 49 -0.59 3.80 28.79
CA VAL A 49 0.41 2.76 29.07
C VAL A 49 1.57 3.36 29.87
N ASP A 50 2.01 4.57 29.53
CA ASP A 50 3.06 5.28 30.28
C ASP A 50 2.67 5.50 31.75
N ARG A 51 1.43 5.95 32.00
CA ARG A 51 0.91 6.14 33.36
C ARG A 51 0.87 4.82 34.15
N LEU A 52 0.44 3.74 33.53
CA LEU A 52 0.41 2.42 34.17
C LEU A 52 1.82 1.90 34.48
N THR A 53 2.76 2.09 33.56
CA THR A 53 4.17 1.74 33.78
C THR A 53 4.76 2.52 34.94
N ALA A 54 4.48 3.82 35.05
CA ALA A 54 4.97 4.64 36.17
C ALA A 54 4.38 4.19 37.53
N MET A 55 3.10 3.79 37.55
CA MET A 55 2.39 3.35 38.76
C MET A 55 2.86 1.97 39.24
N PHE A 56 2.96 1.00 38.33
CA PHE A 56 3.19 -0.40 38.68
C PHE A 56 4.63 -0.86 38.53
N LYS A 57 5.49 -0.08 37.86
CA LYS A 57 6.92 -0.36 37.63
C LYS A 57 7.20 -1.80 37.17
N PRO A 58 6.56 -2.28 36.09
CA PRO A 58 6.77 -3.64 35.59
C PRO A 58 8.20 -3.81 35.07
N LYS A 59 8.68 -5.07 34.98
CA LYS A 59 9.99 -5.39 34.40
C LYS A 59 10.12 -4.97 32.93
N LYS A 60 9.01 -4.86 32.19
CA LYS A 60 8.96 -4.48 30.78
C LYS A 60 7.64 -3.76 30.48
N THR A 61 7.72 -2.69 29.69
CA THR A 61 6.57 -2.02 29.08
C THR A 61 6.41 -2.49 27.65
N THR A 62 5.22 -2.95 27.28
CA THR A 62 4.91 -3.40 25.92
C THR A 62 3.79 -2.52 25.37
N PHE A 63 4.10 -1.78 24.30
CA PHE A 63 3.11 -0.99 23.57
C PHE A 63 2.44 -1.85 22.48
N ALA A 64 1.27 -1.42 22.04
CA ALA A 64 0.66 -1.95 20.83
C ALA A 64 1.56 -1.64 19.61
N THR A 65 1.53 -2.52 18.62
CA THR A 65 2.37 -2.42 17.42
C THR A 65 1.56 -2.70 16.16
N PHE A 66 1.97 -2.11 15.04
CA PHE A 66 1.44 -2.41 13.71
C PHE A 66 2.60 -2.55 12.71
N GLU A 67 2.34 -3.28 11.64
CA GLU A 67 3.29 -3.44 10.54
C GLU A 67 3.05 -2.33 9.51
N VAL A 68 4.12 -1.69 9.06
CA VAL A 68 4.12 -0.69 8.00
C VAL A 68 4.88 -1.27 6.82
N VAL A 69 4.33 -1.13 5.63
CA VAL A 69 5.00 -1.48 4.38
C VAL A 69 5.13 -0.26 3.50
N ASP A 70 6.36 0.11 3.18
CA ASP A 70 6.66 1.09 2.13
C ASP A 70 6.61 0.38 0.78
N LEU A 71 5.59 0.74 0.00
CA LEU A 71 5.43 0.24 -1.36
C LEU A 71 6.19 1.19 -2.27
N ALA A 72 6.97 0.62 -3.19
CA ALA A 72 7.72 1.38 -4.18
C ALA A 72 6.79 2.42 -4.85
N GLY A 73 7.28 3.66 -4.99
CA GLY A 73 6.45 4.77 -5.44
C GLY A 73 5.75 4.46 -6.76
N ILE A 74 4.41 4.48 -6.72
CA ILE A 74 3.57 4.29 -7.90
C ILE A 74 3.77 5.52 -8.78
N ALA A 75 4.48 5.36 -9.89
CA ALA A 75 4.53 6.40 -10.90
C ALA A 75 3.18 6.43 -11.63
N LYS A 76 2.83 7.58 -12.19
CA LYS A 76 1.63 7.73 -13.03
C LYS A 76 1.68 6.71 -14.17
N GLY A 77 0.65 5.89 -14.32
CA GLY A 77 0.59 4.77 -15.27
C GLY A 77 1.35 3.50 -14.88
N ASP A 78 1.98 3.42 -13.70
CA ASP A 78 2.68 2.22 -13.24
C ASP A 78 1.75 1.26 -12.47
N ARG A 79 1.01 0.46 -13.24
CA ARG A 79 0.06 -0.52 -12.70
C ARG A 79 0.73 -1.74 -12.05
N GLN A 80 2.01 -2.01 -12.35
CA GLN A 80 2.72 -3.14 -11.73
C GLN A 80 2.91 -2.95 -10.23
N GLY A 81 3.10 -1.70 -9.78
CA GLY A 81 3.23 -1.37 -8.35
C GLY A 81 1.95 -1.66 -7.55
N LEU A 82 0.79 -1.45 -8.15
CA LEU A 82 -0.53 -1.69 -7.54
C LEU A 82 -0.94 -3.17 -7.53
N GLU A 83 -0.43 -3.95 -8.48
CA GLU A 83 -0.66 -5.40 -8.53
C GLU A 83 0.20 -6.19 -7.53
N ALA A 84 1.15 -5.57 -6.82
CA ALA A 84 1.96 -6.24 -5.80
C ALA A 84 1.08 -6.90 -4.73
N LYS A 85 1.42 -8.13 -4.32
CA LYS A 85 0.63 -8.89 -3.32
C LYS A 85 0.55 -8.15 -1.99
N GLU A 86 1.60 -7.42 -1.68
CA GLU A 86 1.78 -6.64 -0.47
C GLU A 86 0.77 -5.49 -0.38
N PHE A 87 0.41 -4.87 -1.52
CA PHE A 87 -0.65 -3.87 -1.61
C PHE A 87 -2.01 -4.49 -1.29
N ARG A 88 -2.31 -5.64 -1.91
CA ARG A 88 -3.59 -6.36 -1.73
C ARG A 88 -3.76 -7.00 -0.35
N ASN A 89 -2.65 -7.28 0.33
CA ASN A 89 -2.65 -7.87 1.66
C ASN A 89 -2.56 -6.81 2.79
N ALA A 90 -2.60 -5.52 2.46
CA ALA A 90 -2.68 -4.46 3.45
C ALA A 90 -4.10 -4.36 4.02
N ASP A 91 -4.22 -4.15 5.34
CA ASP A 91 -5.50 -3.92 6.00
C ASP A 91 -5.97 -2.46 5.81
N ALA A 92 -5.03 -1.54 5.58
CA ALA A 92 -5.29 -0.13 5.32
C ALA A 92 -4.19 0.48 4.46
N LEU A 93 -4.55 1.52 3.70
CA LEU A 93 -3.62 2.32 2.92
C LEU A 93 -3.46 3.69 3.55
N LEU A 94 -2.21 4.15 3.69
CA LEU A 94 -1.88 5.49 4.15
C LEU A 94 -1.31 6.29 2.98
N HIS A 95 -2.12 7.23 2.48
CA HIS A 95 -1.77 8.07 1.35
C HIS A 95 -0.89 9.25 1.78
N VAL A 96 0.38 9.21 1.38
CA VAL A 96 1.37 10.26 1.61
C VAL A 96 1.38 11.23 0.45
N VAL A 97 0.79 12.40 0.68
CA VAL A 97 0.67 13.50 -0.28
C VAL A 97 1.74 14.56 -0.02
N ARG A 98 2.41 15.01 -1.07
CA ARG A 98 3.43 16.05 -0.98
C ARG A 98 2.75 17.43 -0.91
N ALA A 99 3.03 18.19 0.15
CA ALA A 99 2.56 19.58 0.30
C ALA A 99 3.72 20.58 0.41
N PHE A 100 4.88 20.23 -0.14
CA PHE A 100 6.10 21.04 -0.12
C PHE A 100 6.80 21.00 -1.48
N SER A 101 7.52 22.07 -1.82
CA SER A 101 8.25 22.16 -3.09
C SER A 101 9.33 21.08 -3.20
N ASP A 102 9.56 20.58 -4.42
CA ASP A 102 10.63 19.62 -4.68
C ASP A 102 12.04 20.25 -4.58
N THR A 103 13.08 19.43 -4.61
CA THR A 103 14.49 19.91 -4.53
C THR A 103 14.91 20.82 -5.68
N ALA A 104 14.22 20.76 -6.82
CA ALA A 104 14.40 21.63 -7.97
C ALA A 104 13.45 22.85 -7.95
N GLY A 105 12.67 23.04 -6.88
CA GLY A 105 11.77 24.18 -6.69
C GLY A 105 10.41 24.04 -7.38
N ALA A 106 10.07 22.88 -7.93
CA ALA A 106 8.74 22.66 -8.49
C ALA A 106 7.68 22.73 -7.38
N ALA A 107 6.63 23.53 -7.62
CA ALA A 107 5.49 23.63 -6.70
C ALA A 107 4.81 22.26 -6.53
N ALA A 108 4.32 21.99 -5.33
CA ALA A 108 3.46 20.83 -5.10
C ALA A 108 2.06 21.10 -5.65
N ASP A 109 1.43 20.07 -6.21
CA ASP A 109 0.00 20.04 -6.52
C ASP A 109 -0.65 18.89 -5.74
N PRO A 110 -0.99 19.10 -4.45
CA PRO A 110 -1.55 18.04 -3.62
C PRO A 110 -2.88 17.51 -4.15
N GLY A 111 -3.69 18.35 -4.79
CA GLY A 111 -4.99 17.96 -5.34
C GLY A 111 -4.81 17.03 -6.53
N GLY A 112 -3.98 17.43 -7.49
CA GLY A 112 -3.63 16.57 -8.64
C GLY A 112 -2.95 15.27 -8.22
N ASP A 113 -2.05 15.32 -7.23
CA ASP A 113 -1.37 14.13 -6.69
C ASP A 113 -2.37 13.12 -6.08
N ILE A 114 -3.45 13.62 -5.44
CA ILE A 114 -4.51 12.77 -4.88
C ILE A 114 -5.33 12.14 -5.99
N ASP A 115 -5.85 12.96 -6.90
CA ASP A 115 -6.71 12.53 -8.01
C ASP A 115 -6.01 11.51 -8.90
N ASP A 116 -4.71 11.71 -9.16
CA ASP A 116 -3.88 10.79 -9.95
C ASP A 116 -3.79 9.41 -9.28
N LEU A 117 -3.50 9.35 -7.97
CA LEU A 117 -3.40 8.06 -7.29
C LEU A 117 -4.77 7.37 -7.17
N GLU A 118 -5.82 8.11 -6.81
CA GLU A 118 -7.18 7.54 -6.71
C GLU A 118 -7.66 6.98 -8.05
N THR A 119 -7.37 7.68 -9.16
CA THR A 119 -7.69 7.19 -10.50
C THR A 119 -6.97 5.88 -10.81
N GLU A 120 -5.69 5.75 -10.48
CA GLU A 120 -4.96 4.50 -10.69
C GLU A 120 -5.50 3.35 -9.83
N LEU A 121 -5.94 3.63 -8.60
CA LEU A 121 -6.60 2.62 -7.75
C LEU A 121 -7.92 2.13 -8.33
N ILE A 122 -8.76 3.05 -8.80
CA ILE A 122 -10.03 2.72 -9.45
C ILE A 122 -9.79 1.87 -10.71
N LEU A 123 -8.78 2.23 -11.52
CA LEU A 123 -8.44 1.49 -12.72
C LEU A 123 -7.88 0.09 -12.39
N ALA A 124 -7.08 -0.05 -11.33
CA ALA A 124 -6.59 -1.35 -10.88
C ALA A 124 -7.74 -2.26 -10.41
N ASP A 125 -8.71 -1.72 -9.68
CA ASP A 125 -9.91 -2.46 -9.28
C ASP A 125 -10.78 -2.85 -10.49
N LEU A 126 -10.92 -1.95 -11.48
CA LEU A 126 -11.63 -2.24 -12.72
C LEU A 126 -10.99 -3.42 -13.47
N GLU A 127 -9.67 -3.45 -13.62
CA GLU A 127 -8.97 -4.57 -14.26
C GLU A 127 -9.23 -5.92 -13.54
N VAL A 128 -9.31 -5.90 -12.20
CA VAL A 128 -9.65 -7.10 -11.42
C VAL A 128 -11.08 -7.56 -11.70
N VAL A 129 -12.02 -6.63 -11.76
CA VAL A 129 -13.44 -6.91 -12.06
C VAL A 129 -13.59 -7.47 -13.47
N GLU A 130 -12.94 -6.87 -14.47
CA GLU A 130 -12.98 -7.32 -15.87
C GLU A 130 -12.41 -8.73 -16.01
N ARG A 131 -11.22 -9.01 -15.45
CA ARG A 131 -10.63 -10.36 -15.45
C ARG A 131 -11.52 -11.37 -14.75
N ARG A 132 -12.28 -10.97 -13.72
CA ARG A 132 -13.24 -11.85 -13.04
C ARG A 132 -14.47 -12.12 -13.91
N LEU A 133 -14.97 -11.11 -14.60
CA LEU A 133 -16.12 -11.22 -15.50
C LEU A 133 -15.82 -12.19 -16.65
N GLU A 134 -14.69 -12.03 -17.33
CA GLU A 134 -14.25 -12.93 -18.41
C GLU A 134 -14.21 -14.40 -17.97
N ARG A 135 -13.66 -14.66 -16.78
CA ARG A 135 -13.60 -16.02 -16.21
C ARG A 135 -14.98 -16.59 -15.93
N LEU A 136 -15.90 -15.78 -15.41
CA LEU A 136 -17.28 -16.20 -15.13
C LEU A 136 -18.03 -16.50 -16.43
N GLU A 137 -17.89 -15.66 -17.45
CA GLU A 137 -18.50 -15.89 -18.76
C GLU A 137 -18.02 -17.19 -19.40
N ALA A 138 -16.71 -17.46 -19.35
CA ALA A 138 -16.13 -18.71 -19.84
C ALA A 138 -16.69 -19.93 -19.08
N GLN A 139 -16.83 -19.84 -17.76
CA GLN A 139 -17.41 -20.91 -16.93
C GLN A 139 -18.89 -21.16 -17.23
N ILE A 140 -19.68 -20.11 -17.44
CA ILE A 140 -21.11 -20.22 -17.78
C ILE A 140 -21.28 -20.89 -19.15
N LYS A 141 -20.50 -20.47 -20.16
CA LYS A 141 -20.52 -21.07 -21.49
C LYS A 141 -20.19 -22.57 -21.43
N LYS A 142 -19.13 -22.94 -20.73
CA LYS A 142 -18.72 -24.35 -20.56
C LYS A 142 -19.80 -25.21 -19.89
N LYS A 143 -20.44 -24.71 -18.83
CA LYS A 143 -21.54 -25.43 -18.15
C LYS A 143 -22.75 -25.67 -19.05
N ARG A 144 -23.08 -24.73 -19.94
CA ARG A 144 -24.15 -24.94 -20.93
C ARG A 144 -23.78 -26.06 -21.90
N THR A 145 -22.56 -26.05 -22.41
CA THR A 145 -22.09 -27.10 -23.31
C THR A 145 -22.10 -28.49 -22.67
N ASP A 146 -21.70 -28.62 -21.40
CA ASP A 146 -21.73 -29.90 -20.68
C ASP A 146 -23.17 -30.40 -20.41
N ALA A 147 -24.13 -29.48 -20.17
CA ALA A 147 -25.54 -29.82 -19.99
C ALA A 147 -26.21 -30.25 -21.31
N ASP A 148 -25.92 -29.54 -22.41
CA ASP A 148 -26.45 -29.85 -23.74
C ASP A 148 -25.93 -31.21 -24.26
N VAL A 149 -24.70 -31.61 -23.89
CA VAL A 149 -24.13 -32.93 -24.22
C VAL A 149 -24.82 -34.06 -23.43
N HIS A 150 -25.24 -33.81 -22.19
CA HIS A 150 -25.93 -34.81 -21.37
C HIS A 150 -27.41 -34.99 -21.75
N GLU A 151 -28.05 -33.99 -22.37
CA GLU A 151 -29.45 -34.11 -22.85
C GLU A 151 -29.56 -34.83 -24.20
N GLN A 152 -28.45 -34.99 -24.93
CA GLN A 152 -28.38 -35.64 -26.25
C GLN A 152 -27.83 -37.07 -26.24
N ALA A 153 -27.53 -37.65 -25.07
CA ALA A 153 -27.03 -39.02 -24.90
C ALA A 153 -28.07 -39.92 -24.21
#